data_AF-A0AAV9DJ93-F1
#
_entry.id   AF-A0AAV9DJ93-F1
#
_cell.length_a   1.000
_cell.length_b   1.000
_cell.length_c   1.000
_cell.angle_alpha   90.00
_cell.angle_beta   90.00
_cell.angle_gamma   90.00
#
_symmetry.space_group_name_H-M   'P 1'
#
loop_
_entity.id
_entity.type
_entity.pdbx_description
1 polymer ?
#
loop_
_entity_poly.entity_id
_entity_poly.type
_entity_poly.pdbx_seq_one_letter_code
_entity_poly.pdbx_strand_id
1 'polypeptide(L)'
;MASFEEEERLVQMVHDFIEPSSPPPPTTTITSSSSSPHPSLHQLEAIIGSSTDGEMEVLQRVVKHLSEMGSEKTRSSNCVKKKRLMMKLRMDGYDASLCRSSWVSTLDCPSGDYEYIDIVMVGGSTSKRLIVDIDFKSQFELVRPTRAYTELSNTLPNIFVGNEEKLNRVISLLCSAAQLSLKERGLHVPPWRKATYMKSKWLSCCQKSLLLCGFQVKEMVKMPNKGLGGGGGGGGGACFSGLSSQFSELSINCC
;
A
#
# COMPACT_ATOMS: atom_id res chain seq x y z
N MET A 1 -2.69 -31.06 -54.52
CA MET A 1 -4.05 -30.59 -54.21
C MET A 1 -4.96 -31.81 -54.08
N ALA A 2 -4.80 -32.60 -53.01
CA ALA A 2 -5.61 -33.79 -52.75
C ALA A 2 -5.60 -34.14 -51.25
N SER A 3 -5.65 -33.12 -50.37
CA SER A 3 -5.68 -33.32 -48.90
C SER A 3 -6.71 -32.45 -48.19
N PHE A 4 -7.51 -31.66 -48.92
CA PHE A 4 -8.57 -30.82 -48.35
C PHE A 4 -9.93 -31.54 -48.38
N GLU A 5 -10.12 -32.44 -49.35
CA GLU A 5 -11.39 -33.17 -49.55
C GLU A 5 -11.62 -34.28 -48.51
N GLU A 6 -10.55 -34.82 -47.92
CA GLU A 6 -10.68 -35.85 -46.86
C GLU A 6 -11.10 -35.25 -45.53
N GLU A 7 -10.69 -34.02 -45.22
CA GLU A 7 -11.05 -33.33 -43.97
C GLU A 7 -12.54 -32.96 -43.95
N GLU A 8 -13.10 -32.48 -45.06
CA GLU A 8 -14.54 -32.21 -45.19
C GLU A 8 -15.37 -33.49 -45.04
N ARG A 9 -14.86 -34.61 -45.56
CA ARG A 9 -15.56 -35.89 -45.46
C ARG A 9 -15.56 -36.45 -44.03
N LEU A 10 -14.50 -36.19 -43.25
CA LEU A 10 -14.46 -36.50 -41.83
C LEU A 10 -15.45 -35.65 -41.02
N VAL A 11 -15.53 -34.35 -41.31
CA VAL A 11 -16.47 -33.42 -40.63
C VAL A 11 -17.91 -33.84 -40.90
N GLN A 12 -18.23 -34.26 -42.12
CA GLN A 12 -19.57 -34.72 -42.49
C GLN A 12 -19.97 -36.00 -41.73
N MET A 13 -19.06 -36.96 -41.58
CA MET A 13 -19.32 -38.19 -40.80
C MET A 13 -19.54 -37.93 -39.31
N VAL A 14 -18.89 -36.90 -38.73
CA VAL A 14 -19.13 -36.49 -37.34
C VAL A 14 -20.51 -35.87 -37.18
N HIS A 15 -20.96 -35.11 -38.19
CA HIS A 15 -22.24 -34.43 -38.16
C HIS A 15 -23.45 -35.38 -38.30
N ASP A 16 -23.28 -36.49 -39.04
CA ASP A 16 -24.31 -37.53 -39.22
C ASP A 16 -24.48 -38.46 -38.00
N PHE A 17 -23.51 -38.50 -37.08
CA PHE A 17 -23.66 -39.24 -35.82
C PHE A 17 -24.54 -38.50 -34.80
N ILE A 18 -24.77 -37.20 -35.00
CA ILE A 18 -25.67 -36.40 -34.16
C ILE A 18 -27.07 -36.46 -34.77
N GLU A 19 -27.77 -37.57 -34.55
CA GLU A 19 -29.18 -37.73 -34.86
C GLU A 19 -30.03 -36.79 -33.97
N PRO A 20 -30.89 -35.89 -34.51
CA PRO A 20 -31.75 -35.05 -33.69
C PRO A 20 -33.10 -35.74 -33.45
N SER A 21 -33.19 -36.55 -32.39
CA SER A 21 -34.48 -37.13 -31.95
C SER A 21 -34.65 -37.11 -30.43
N SER A 22 -35.11 -35.98 -29.89
CA SER A 22 -35.94 -35.88 -28.66
C SER A 22 -36.08 -34.40 -28.23
N PRO A 23 -37.25 -33.93 -27.77
CA PRO A 23 -37.36 -32.61 -27.16
C PRO A 23 -36.54 -32.55 -25.85
N PRO A 24 -35.92 -31.40 -25.51
CA PRO A 24 -35.02 -31.30 -24.38
C PRO A 24 -35.76 -31.19 -23.03
N PRO A 25 -35.28 -31.84 -21.95
CA PRO A 25 -35.65 -31.48 -20.59
C PRO A 25 -35.01 -30.12 -20.20
N PRO A 26 -35.57 -29.37 -19.23
CA PRO A 26 -35.00 -28.08 -18.84
C PRO A 26 -33.75 -28.34 -18.01
N THR A 27 -32.57 -28.12 -18.56
CA THR A 27 -31.32 -28.13 -17.77
C THR A 27 -30.34 -27.11 -18.32
N THR A 28 -30.24 -26.04 -17.54
CA THR A 28 -29.06 -25.19 -17.33
C THR A 28 -28.22 -24.88 -18.56
N THR A 29 -28.53 -23.75 -19.17
CA THR A 29 -27.57 -22.93 -19.89
C THR A 29 -26.29 -22.84 -19.06
N ILE A 30 -25.23 -23.53 -19.49
CA ILE A 30 -23.87 -23.16 -19.12
C ILE A 30 -23.61 -21.85 -19.85
N THR A 31 -24.02 -20.79 -19.17
CA THR A 31 -23.73 -19.42 -19.54
C THR A 31 -22.21 -19.31 -19.56
N SER A 32 -21.64 -19.18 -20.76
CA SER A 32 -20.34 -18.57 -20.97
C SER A 32 -20.29 -17.30 -20.13
N SER A 33 -19.50 -17.34 -19.06
CA SER A 33 -19.42 -16.32 -18.04
C SER A 33 -18.91 -15.02 -18.66
N SER A 34 -19.85 -14.19 -19.09
CA SER A 34 -19.67 -12.75 -19.22
C SER A 34 -19.23 -12.25 -17.85
N SER A 35 -17.94 -12.00 -17.71
CA SER A 35 -17.33 -11.39 -16.54
C SER A 35 -17.94 -10.00 -16.37
N SER A 36 -19.00 -9.90 -15.57
CA SER A 36 -19.47 -8.62 -15.09
C SER A 36 -18.32 -7.98 -14.30
N PRO A 37 -18.00 -6.70 -14.51
CA PRO A 37 -16.95 -6.05 -13.75
C PRO A 37 -17.28 -6.15 -12.27
N HIS A 38 -16.38 -6.79 -11.51
CA HIS A 38 -16.51 -6.89 -10.06
C HIS A 38 -16.66 -5.46 -9.50
N PRO A 39 -17.62 -5.20 -8.59
CA PRO A 39 -17.88 -3.86 -8.07
C PRO A 39 -16.66 -3.21 -7.40
N SER A 40 -15.73 -4.01 -6.88
CA SER A 40 -14.45 -3.56 -6.34
C SER A 40 -13.49 -3.03 -7.42
N LEU A 41 -13.54 -3.56 -8.64
CA LEU A 41 -12.68 -3.13 -9.75
C LEU A 41 -13.08 -1.74 -10.22
N HIS A 42 -14.37 -1.53 -10.47
CA HIS A 42 -14.89 -0.23 -10.89
C HIS A 42 -14.70 0.84 -9.81
N GLN A 43 -14.76 0.46 -8.53
CA GLN A 43 -14.42 1.35 -7.42
C GLN A 43 -12.94 1.73 -7.41
N LEU A 44 -12.04 0.76 -7.62
CA LEU A 44 -10.60 1.02 -7.66
C LEU A 44 -10.23 1.93 -8.83
N GLU A 45 -10.78 1.68 -10.02
CA GLU A 45 -10.61 2.52 -11.21
C GLU A 45 -11.11 3.94 -10.97
N ALA A 46 -12.28 4.10 -10.36
CA ALA A 46 -12.81 5.42 -10.02
C ALA A 46 -11.87 6.18 -9.05
N ILE A 47 -11.31 5.51 -8.04
CA ILE A 47 -10.38 6.13 -7.09
C ILE A 47 -9.07 6.52 -7.76
N ILE A 48 -8.48 5.64 -8.59
CA ILE A 48 -7.22 5.93 -9.29
C ILE A 48 -7.43 7.01 -10.36
N GLY A 49 -8.56 6.96 -11.06
CA GLY A 49 -8.93 7.90 -12.13
C GLY A 49 -9.29 9.30 -11.65
N SER A 50 -9.73 9.48 -10.40
CA SER A 50 -10.10 10.78 -9.84
C SER A 50 -8.89 11.65 -9.45
N SER A 51 -7.84 11.67 -10.26
CA SER A 51 -6.61 12.41 -9.96
C SER A 51 -6.75 13.90 -10.20
N THR A 52 -6.24 14.71 -9.26
CA THR A 52 -6.26 16.18 -9.39
C THR A 52 -5.15 16.65 -10.34
N ASP A 53 -5.27 17.87 -10.88
CA ASP A 53 -4.25 18.44 -11.78
C ASP A 53 -2.86 18.44 -11.13
N GLY A 54 -2.77 18.77 -9.84
CA GLY A 54 -1.50 18.73 -9.10
C GLY A 54 -0.94 17.30 -8.91
N GLU A 55 -1.80 16.29 -8.76
CA GLU A 55 -1.35 14.89 -8.72
C GLU A 55 -0.80 14.44 -10.08
N MET A 56 -1.47 14.83 -11.18
CA MET A 56 -1.03 14.50 -12.54
C MET A 56 0.29 15.20 -12.89
N GLU A 57 0.44 16.47 -12.52
CA GLU A 57 1.67 17.23 -12.73
C GLU A 57 2.85 16.57 -12.02
N VAL A 58 2.69 16.26 -10.73
CA VAL A 58 3.71 15.58 -9.94
C VAL A 58 4.03 14.21 -10.53
N LEU A 59 3.02 13.43 -10.92
CA LEU A 59 3.21 12.13 -11.54
C LEU A 59 4.04 12.23 -12.83
N GLN A 60 3.74 13.22 -13.68
CA GLN A 60 4.49 13.45 -14.91
C GLN A 60 5.96 13.78 -14.64
N ARG A 61 6.24 14.64 -13.65
CA ARG A 61 7.62 14.96 -13.23
C ARG A 61 8.33 13.73 -12.68
N VAL A 62 7.65 12.94 -11.84
CA VAL A 62 8.22 11.71 -11.28
C VAL A 62 8.60 10.72 -12.38
N VAL A 63 7.70 10.48 -13.34
CA VAL A 63 7.96 9.58 -14.48
C VAL A 63 9.13 10.08 -15.32
N LYS A 64 9.18 11.38 -15.61
CA LYS A 64 10.28 12.01 -16.35
C LYS A 64 11.62 11.81 -15.63
N HIS A 65 11.71 12.12 -14.34
CA HIS A 65 12.95 11.95 -13.58
C HIS A 65 13.36 10.47 -13.48
N LEU A 66 12.41 9.55 -13.34
CA LEU A 66 12.70 8.11 -13.29
C LEU A 66 13.24 7.57 -14.62
N SER A 67 12.75 8.05 -15.77
CA SER A 67 13.26 7.63 -17.08
C SER A 67 14.67 8.18 -17.35
N GLU A 68 14.96 9.43 -16.96
CA GLU A 68 16.29 10.03 -17.07
C GLU A 68 17.32 9.28 -16.21
N MET A 69 16.95 8.89 -14.99
CA MET A 69 17.81 8.12 -14.08
C MET A 69 18.01 6.66 -14.49
N GLY A 70 17.12 6.09 -15.30
CA GLY A 70 17.17 4.69 -15.72
C GLY A 70 18.31 4.35 -16.70
N SER A 71 19.01 5.36 -17.22
CA SER A 71 20.10 5.20 -18.19
C SER A 71 21.44 4.83 -17.55
N GLU A 72 21.58 4.94 -16.23
CA GLU A 72 22.79 4.57 -15.50
C GLU A 72 22.80 3.05 -15.20
N LYS A 73 23.79 2.34 -15.74
CA LYS A 73 23.96 0.86 -15.73
C LYS A 73 24.01 0.18 -14.35
N THR A 74 23.82 0.89 -13.25
CA THR A 74 23.93 0.36 -11.89
C THR A 74 22.54 0.03 -11.35
N ARG A 75 22.30 -1.23 -10.95
CA ARG A 75 21.11 -1.64 -10.16
C ARG A 75 21.13 -0.91 -8.81
N SER A 76 20.71 0.35 -8.80
CA SER A 76 20.52 1.12 -7.58
C SER A 76 19.32 0.59 -6.83
N SER A 77 19.48 0.41 -5.52
CA SER A 77 18.38 0.08 -4.61
C SER A 77 17.28 1.14 -4.69
N ASN A 78 16.04 0.76 -4.36
CA ASN A 78 14.92 1.68 -4.40
C ASN A 78 15.10 2.86 -3.43
N CYS A 79 15.84 2.70 -2.33
CA CYS A 79 16.19 3.81 -1.45
C CYS A 79 17.07 4.87 -2.16
N VAL A 80 18.02 4.46 -2.99
CA VAL A 80 18.85 5.38 -3.78
C VAL A 80 18.00 6.08 -4.85
N LYS A 81 17.10 5.35 -5.53
CA LYS A 81 16.18 5.93 -6.50
C LYS A 81 15.25 6.97 -5.86
N LYS A 82 14.65 6.66 -4.71
CA LYS A 82 13.78 7.59 -3.95
C LYS A 82 14.55 8.84 -3.53
N LYS A 83 15.79 8.71 -3.05
CA LYS A 83 16.65 9.85 -2.69
C LYS A 83 16.98 10.75 -3.90
N ARG A 84 17.36 10.17 -5.03
CA ARG A 84 17.67 10.92 -6.26
C ARG A 84 16.42 11.62 -6.81
N LEU A 85 15.29 10.91 -6.84
CA LEU A 85 14.00 11.48 -7.23
C LEU A 85 13.62 12.67 -6.35
N MET A 86 13.75 12.54 -5.02
CA MET A 86 13.52 13.64 -4.09
C MET A 86 14.40 14.85 -4.40
N MET A 87 15.70 14.66 -4.66
CA MET A 87 16.59 15.76 -5.02
C MET A 87 16.16 16.45 -6.32
N LYS A 88 15.79 15.68 -7.34
CA LYS A 88 15.29 16.22 -8.62
C LYS A 88 13.99 17.01 -8.45
N LEU A 89 13.04 16.51 -7.66
CA LEU A 89 11.81 17.23 -7.36
C LEU A 89 12.07 18.54 -6.60
N ARG A 90 13.07 18.57 -5.71
CA ARG A 90 13.49 19.83 -5.06
C ARG A 90 14.12 20.81 -6.03
N MET A 91 14.89 20.34 -7.00
CA MET A 91 15.45 21.19 -8.07
C MET A 91 14.36 21.79 -8.95
N ASP A 92 13.27 21.06 -9.16
CA ASP A 92 12.08 21.54 -9.88
C ASP A 92 11.24 22.55 -9.08
N GLY A 93 11.58 22.80 -7.80
CA GLY A 93 10.92 23.77 -6.94
C GLY A 93 9.83 23.21 -6.01
N TYR A 94 9.63 21.90 -5.95
CA TYR A 94 8.68 21.29 -5.01
C TYR A 94 9.29 21.15 -3.61
N ASP A 95 8.47 21.34 -2.55
CA ASP A 95 8.83 20.92 -1.20
C ASP A 95 8.67 19.40 -1.05
N ALA A 96 9.63 18.67 -1.62
CA ALA A 96 9.70 17.23 -1.58
C ALA A 96 10.67 16.76 -0.48
N SER A 97 10.28 15.70 0.24
CA SER A 97 11.12 15.09 1.25
C SER A 97 10.98 13.57 1.31
N LEU A 98 12.07 12.90 1.69
CA LEU A 98 12.04 11.48 1.97
C LEU A 98 11.46 11.26 3.37
N CYS A 99 10.30 10.64 3.43
CA CYS A 99 9.60 10.32 4.64
C CYS A 99 9.83 8.84 4.99
N ARG A 100 10.36 8.61 6.19
CA ARG A 100 10.49 7.28 6.77
C ARG A 100 9.48 7.14 7.91
N SER A 101 8.52 6.25 7.73
CA SER A 101 7.62 5.81 8.78
C SER A 101 8.25 4.64 9.52
N SER A 102 8.03 4.58 10.84
CA SER A 102 8.40 3.44 11.67
C SER A 102 7.28 3.24 12.69
N TRP A 103 6.80 2.01 12.83
CA TRP A 103 5.74 1.67 13.80
C TRP A 103 6.18 0.53 14.71
N VAL A 104 5.75 0.63 15.96
CA VAL A 104 6.06 -0.35 17.00
C VAL A 104 5.15 -1.57 16.83
N SER A 105 5.65 -2.75 17.18
CA SER A 105 4.87 -3.96 17.15
C SER A 105 3.71 -3.89 18.15
N THR A 106 2.50 -4.18 17.67
CA THR A 106 1.33 -4.46 18.49
C THR A 106 0.94 -5.93 18.34
N LEU A 107 -0.03 -6.41 19.13
CA LEU A 107 -0.51 -7.80 19.07
C LEU A 107 -0.88 -8.26 17.64
N ASP A 108 -1.38 -7.34 16.82
CA ASP A 108 -1.89 -7.61 15.47
C ASP A 108 -1.04 -7.07 14.33
N CYS A 109 -0.01 -6.27 14.64
CA CYS A 109 0.78 -5.53 13.67
C CYS A 109 2.26 -5.65 14.04
N PRO A 110 3.08 -6.43 13.33
CA PRO A 110 4.52 -6.48 13.58
C PRO A 110 5.13 -5.10 13.32
N SER A 111 6.25 -4.82 13.98
CA SER A 111 7.01 -3.60 13.71
C SER A 111 7.54 -3.60 12.28
N GLY A 112 7.76 -2.41 11.76
CA GLY A 112 8.35 -2.22 10.45
C GLY A 112 8.68 -0.76 10.20
N ASP A 113 9.43 -0.56 9.14
CA ASP A 113 9.76 0.74 8.60
C ASP A 113 9.46 0.77 7.11
N TYR A 114 9.14 1.97 6.61
CA TYR A 114 8.88 2.16 5.19
C TYR A 114 9.30 3.56 4.74
N GLU A 115 9.92 3.64 3.57
CA GLU A 115 10.36 4.90 2.97
C GLU A 115 9.46 5.26 1.79
N TYR A 116 8.96 6.49 1.78
CA TYR A 116 8.20 7.08 0.68
C TYR A 116 8.61 8.55 0.50
N ILE A 117 8.17 9.19 -0.58
CA ILE A 117 8.40 10.62 -0.80
C ILE A 117 7.12 11.35 -0.45
N ASP A 118 7.26 12.48 0.23
CA ASP A 118 6.17 13.35 0.62
C ASP A 118 6.39 14.73 0.02
N ILE A 119 5.36 15.27 -0.62
CA ILE A 119 5.39 16.58 -1.28
C ILE A 119 4.32 17.45 -0.66
N VAL A 120 4.74 18.62 -0.16
CA VAL A 120 3.82 19.63 0.35
C VAL A 120 3.58 20.66 -0.75
N MET A 121 2.37 20.67 -1.31
CA MET A 121 1.95 21.69 -2.26
C MET A 121 1.27 22.82 -1.50
N VAL A 122 1.84 24.02 -1.58
CA VAL A 122 1.24 25.23 -1.02
C VAL A 122 0.30 25.82 -2.07
N GLY A 123 -1.01 25.62 -1.89
CA GLY A 123 -2.04 26.15 -2.77
C GLY A 123 -2.98 27.08 -2.02
N GLY A 124 -2.72 28.39 -2.07
CA GLY A 124 -3.52 29.39 -1.36
C GLY A 124 -3.46 29.23 0.17
N SER A 125 -4.63 29.15 0.82
CA SER A 125 -4.76 29.09 2.30
C SER A 125 -4.51 27.70 2.91
N THR A 126 -4.39 26.64 2.10
CA THR A 126 -4.27 25.26 2.59
C THR A 126 -3.11 24.54 1.93
N SER A 127 -2.23 23.95 2.73
CA SER A 127 -1.20 23.03 2.24
C SER A 127 -1.81 21.66 1.97
N LYS A 128 -1.56 21.12 0.77
CA LYS A 128 -1.97 19.76 0.40
C LYS A 128 -0.75 18.84 0.45
N ARG A 129 -0.87 17.77 1.24
CA ARG A 129 0.15 16.73 1.36
C ARG A 129 -0.09 15.65 0.31
N LEU A 130 0.90 15.38 -0.53
CA LEU A 130 0.90 14.31 -1.52
C LEU A 130 1.94 13.25 -1.18
N ILE A 131 1.51 12.00 -1.16
CA ILE A 131 2.35 10.83 -0.97
C ILE A 131 2.73 10.29 -2.33
N VAL A 132 4.03 10.10 -2.54
CA VAL A 132 4.63 9.54 -3.75
C VAL A 132 5.37 8.25 -3.41
N ASP A 133 4.98 7.16 -4.07
CA ASP A 133 5.64 5.85 -3.93
C ASP A 133 5.88 5.21 -5.29
N ILE A 134 7.15 4.92 -5.60
CA ILE A 134 7.58 4.43 -6.91
C ILE A 134 7.46 2.90 -7.08
N ASP A 135 7.19 2.17 -5.99
CA ASP A 135 7.04 0.71 -5.96
C ASP A 135 5.73 0.31 -5.28
N PHE A 136 4.65 1.04 -5.57
CA PHE A 136 3.37 0.88 -4.89
C PHE A 136 2.72 -0.48 -5.20
N LYS A 137 2.68 -0.85 -6.48
CA LYS A 137 2.04 -2.09 -6.95
C LYS A 137 2.62 -3.34 -6.28
N SER A 138 3.94 -3.40 -6.11
CA SER A 138 4.62 -4.57 -5.52
C SER A 138 4.21 -4.80 -4.05
N GLN A 139 3.79 -3.75 -3.34
CA GLN A 139 3.29 -3.88 -1.97
C GLN A 139 1.99 -4.70 -1.88
N PHE A 140 1.26 -4.87 -3.00
CA PHE A 140 -0.01 -5.59 -3.06
C PHE A 140 0.07 -6.96 -3.75
N GLU A 141 1.25 -7.43 -4.12
CA GLU A 141 1.40 -8.74 -4.79
C GLU A 141 1.09 -9.92 -3.86
N LEU A 142 0.21 -10.84 -4.26
CA LEU A 142 -0.13 -12.03 -3.45
C LEU A 142 0.53 -13.30 -3.98
N VAL A 143 0.76 -14.23 -3.05
CA VAL A 143 1.08 -15.61 -3.40
C VAL A 143 -0.22 -16.28 -3.85
N ARG A 144 -0.24 -16.76 -5.10
CA ARG A 144 -1.39 -17.46 -5.71
C ARG A 144 -2.69 -16.65 -5.68
N PRO A 145 -2.75 -15.47 -6.33
CA PRO A 145 -3.96 -14.67 -6.34
C PRO A 145 -5.13 -15.43 -7.02
N THR A 146 -6.35 -15.10 -6.59
CA THR A 146 -7.57 -15.44 -7.34
C THR A 146 -7.64 -14.59 -8.61
N ARG A 147 -8.42 -15.02 -9.60
CA ARG A 147 -8.58 -14.27 -10.86
C ARG A 147 -9.08 -12.85 -10.61
N ALA A 148 -10.10 -12.71 -9.77
CA ALA A 148 -10.65 -11.41 -9.38
C ALA A 148 -9.60 -10.48 -8.73
N TYR A 149 -8.73 -11.02 -7.87
CA TYR A 149 -7.65 -10.22 -7.28
C TYR A 149 -6.57 -9.84 -8.30
N THR A 150 -6.28 -10.74 -9.23
CA THR A 150 -5.30 -10.49 -10.29
C THR A 150 -5.75 -9.31 -11.15
N GLU A 151 -7.02 -9.28 -11.55
CA GLU A 151 -7.62 -8.16 -12.29
C GLU A 151 -7.48 -6.84 -11.51
N LEU A 152 -7.82 -6.82 -10.21
CA LEU A 152 -7.63 -5.65 -9.34
C LEU A 152 -6.17 -5.17 -9.25
N SER A 153 -5.25 -6.11 -9.05
CA SER A 153 -3.82 -5.79 -8.91
C SER A 153 -3.20 -5.27 -10.21
N ASN A 154 -3.75 -5.66 -11.36
CA ASN A 154 -3.28 -5.22 -12.67
C ASN A 154 -3.64 -3.76 -12.95
N THR A 155 -4.78 -3.29 -12.46
CA THR A 155 -5.21 -1.89 -12.52
C THR A 155 -4.34 -0.95 -11.68
N LEU A 156 -3.60 -1.47 -10.70
CA LEU A 156 -2.78 -0.62 -9.82
C LEU A 156 -1.60 0.01 -10.58
N PRO A 157 -1.37 1.33 -10.41
CA PRO A 157 -0.20 1.96 -10.96
C PRO A 157 1.05 1.52 -10.18
N ASN A 158 2.16 1.38 -10.89
CA ASN A 158 3.45 1.11 -10.24
C ASN A 158 3.90 2.30 -9.38
N ILE A 159 3.68 3.51 -9.89
CA ILE A 159 3.96 4.77 -9.20
C ILE A 159 2.63 5.32 -8.68
N PHE A 160 2.51 5.43 -7.37
CA PHE A 160 1.36 6.07 -6.74
C PHE A 160 1.69 7.52 -6.43
N VAL A 161 0.77 8.42 -6.78
CA VAL A 161 0.75 9.83 -6.35
C VAL A 161 -0.66 10.13 -5.88
N GLY A 162 -0.81 10.54 -4.62
CA GLY A 162 -2.11 10.91 -4.09
C GLY A 162 -2.10 11.39 -2.65
N ASN A 163 -3.22 11.94 -2.21
CA ASN A 163 -3.42 12.32 -0.82
C ASN A 163 -3.62 11.11 0.12
N GLU A 164 -3.61 11.37 1.43
CA GLU A 164 -3.80 10.35 2.46
C GLU A 164 -5.16 9.65 2.36
N GLU A 165 -6.22 10.39 2.04
CA GLU A 165 -7.58 9.85 1.94
C GLU A 165 -7.71 8.85 0.79
N LYS A 166 -7.19 9.22 -0.40
CA LYS A 166 -7.15 8.37 -1.59
C LYS A 166 -6.35 7.11 -1.30
N LEU A 167 -5.18 7.25 -0.68
CA LEU A 167 -4.35 6.13 -0.29
C LEU A 167 -5.07 5.19 0.69
N ASN A 168 -5.76 5.73 1.70
CA ASN A 168 -6.52 4.95 2.69
C ASN A 168 -7.66 4.15 2.03
N ARG A 169 -8.39 4.76 1.08
CA ARG A 169 -9.44 4.08 0.31
C ARG A 169 -8.86 2.93 -0.53
N VAL A 170 -7.77 3.17 -1.26
CA VAL A 170 -7.08 2.15 -2.06
C VAL A 170 -6.61 0.99 -1.17
N ILE A 171 -5.91 1.28 -0.06
CA ILE A 171 -5.44 0.27 0.88
C ILE A 171 -6.60 -0.56 1.43
N SER A 172 -7.69 0.09 1.84
CA SER A 172 -8.84 -0.61 2.44
C SER A 172 -9.50 -1.57 1.45
N LEU A 173 -9.69 -1.13 0.21
CA LEU A 173 -10.27 -1.95 -0.87
C LEU A 173 -9.38 -3.15 -1.20
N LEU A 174 -8.08 -2.90 -1.45
CA LEU A 174 -7.13 -3.95 -1.81
C LEU A 174 -6.89 -4.94 -0.69
N CYS A 175 -6.80 -4.49 0.57
CA CYS A 175 -6.60 -5.41 1.70
C CYS A 175 -7.83 -6.29 1.90
N SER A 176 -9.05 -5.77 1.72
CA SER A 176 -10.26 -6.57 1.78
C SER A 176 -10.29 -7.63 0.68
N ALA A 177 -10.02 -7.24 -0.56
CA ALA A 177 -9.92 -8.17 -1.69
C ALA A 177 -8.80 -9.21 -1.51
N ALA A 178 -7.67 -8.80 -0.94
CA ALA A 178 -6.55 -9.69 -0.67
C ALA A 178 -6.89 -10.74 0.38
N GLN A 179 -7.61 -10.35 1.44
CA GLN A 179 -8.06 -11.26 2.47
C GLN A 179 -9.02 -12.30 1.92
N LEU A 180 -9.97 -11.89 1.08
CA LEU A 180 -10.89 -12.82 0.41
C LEU A 180 -10.12 -13.79 -0.49
N SER A 181 -9.18 -13.27 -1.29
CA SER A 181 -8.35 -14.08 -2.18
C SER A 181 -7.55 -15.15 -1.43
N LEU A 182 -6.88 -14.77 -0.34
CA LEU A 182 -6.10 -15.70 0.48
C LEU A 182 -6.99 -16.75 1.15
N LYS A 183 -8.14 -16.34 1.70
CA LYS A 183 -9.09 -17.25 2.36
C LYS A 183 -9.67 -18.27 1.38
N GLU A 184 -10.04 -17.84 0.17
CA GLU A 184 -10.54 -18.72 -0.89
C GLU A 184 -9.50 -19.77 -1.31
N ARG A 185 -8.22 -19.40 -1.26
CA ARG A 185 -7.10 -20.31 -1.52
C ARG A 185 -6.68 -21.15 -0.30
N GLY A 186 -7.39 -21.05 0.83
CA GLY A 186 -7.06 -21.75 2.06
C GLY A 186 -5.76 -21.27 2.73
N LEU A 187 -5.30 -20.06 2.40
CA LEU A 187 -4.07 -19.46 2.94
C LEU A 187 -4.40 -18.56 4.13
N HIS A 188 -3.57 -18.61 5.17
CA HIS A 188 -3.65 -17.68 6.29
C HIS A 188 -3.30 -16.25 5.83
N VAL A 189 -4.03 -15.26 6.33
CA VAL A 189 -3.75 -13.84 6.04
C VAL A 189 -2.60 -13.36 6.91
N PRO A 190 -1.41 -13.09 6.35
CA PRO A 190 -0.31 -12.62 7.16
C PRO A 190 -0.56 -11.17 7.65
N PRO A 191 0.05 -10.75 8.77
CA PRO A 191 -0.17 -9.42 9.34
C PRO A 191 0.08 -8.28 8.37
N TRP A 192 1.08 -8.40 7.48
CA TRP A 192 1.40 -7.38 6.48
C TRP A 192 0.38 -7.24 5.35
N ARG A 193 -0.62 -8.13 5.27
CA ARG A 193 -1.77 -8.05 4.36
C ARG A 193 -3.03 -7.52 5.05
N LYS A 194 -2.94 -7.19 6.34
CA LYS A 194 -4.02 -6.48 7.05
C LYS A 194 -3.96 -4.99 6.71
N ALA A 195 -5.14 -4.37 6.64
CA ALA A 195 -5.25 -2.94 6.34
C ALA A 195 -4.56 -2.06 7.38
N THR A 196 -4.51 -2.50 8.65
CA THR A 196 -3.81 -1.78 9.73
C THR A 196 -2.32 -1.64 9.44
N TYR A 197 -1.62 -2.75 9.17
CA TYR A 197 -0.20 -2.73 8.82
C TYR A 197 0.08 -1.91 7.56
N MET A 198 -0.74 -2.09 6.52
CA MET A 198 -0.57 -1.35 5.27
C MET A 198 -0.79 0.14 5.47
N LYS A 199 -1.80 0.57 6.24
CA LYS A 199 -1.98 1.99 6.57
C LYS A 199 -0.78 2.55 7.34
N SER A 200 -0.23 1.79 8.28
CA SER A 200 0.96 2.21 9.05
C SER A 200 2.17 2.53 8.16
N LYS A 201 2.35 1.87 7.01
CA LYS A 201 3.48 2.17 6.10
C LYS A 201 3.52 3.63 5.62
N TRP A 202 2.37 4.25 5.40
CA TRP A 202 2.34 5.61 4.84
C TRP A 202 1.75 6.63 5.81
N LEU A 203 0.83 6.22 6.68
CA LEU A 203 0.07 7.10 7.56
C LEU A 203 0.62 7.16 9.00
N SER A 204 1.59 6.32 9.37
CA SER A 204 2.26 6.50 10.66
C SER A 204 3.05 7.79 10.68
N CYS A 205 3.25 8.31 11.90
CA CYS A 205 4.12 9.44 12.17
C CYS A 205 5.48 9.26 11.47
N CYS A 206 5.74 10.10 10.46
CA CYS A 206 7.03 10.17 9.82
C CYS A 206 8.01 10.94 10.71
N GLN A 207 9.30 10.59 10.69
CA GLN A 207 10.34 11.31 11.43
C GLN A 207 10.38 12.83 11.15
N LYS A 208 9.96 13.28 9.95
CA LYS A 208 9.79 14.71 9.62
C LYS A 208 8.48 15.30 10.14
N SER A 209 7.43 14.47 10.21
CA SER A 209 6.12 14.83 10.77
C SER A 209 6.15 14.94 12.29
N LEU A 210 7.22 14.57 12.99
CA LEU A 210 7.35 14.73 14.45
C LEU A 210 7.09 16.17 14.95
N LEU A 211 7.27 17.18 14.10
CA LEU A 211 6.92 18.58 14.40
C LEU A 211 5.39 18.86 14.34
N LEU A 212 4.64 18.08 13.56
CA LEU A 212 3.16 18.16 13.42
C LEU A 212 2.44 17.09 14.25
N CYS A 213 3.12 16.00 14.57
CA CYS A 213 2.63 14.78 15.20
C CYS A 213 2.86 14.79 16.74
N GLY A 214 3.06 15.98 17.31
CA GLY A 214 3.51 16.23 18.69
C GLY A 214 2.60 15.74 19.84
N PHE A 215 1.68 14.81 19.61
CA PHE A 215 0.73 14.35 20.63
C PHE A 215 0.69 12.84 20.91
N GLN A 216 1.32 11.95 20.14
CA GLN A 216 1.05 10.51 20.29
C GLN A 216 2.20 9.62 20.81
N VAL A 217 3.34 10.18 21.23
CA VAL A 217 4.47 9.35 21.72
C VAL A 217 4.46 9.14 23.24
N LYS A 218 3.71 9.95 24.01
CA LYS A 218 3.80 9.92 25.49
C LYS A 218 3.02 8.78 26.17
N GLU A 219 2.17 8.04 25.48
CA GLU A 219 1.25 7.09 26.14
C GLU A 219 1.62 5.60 26.03
N MET A 220 2.63 5.24 25.24
CA MET A 220 2.96 3.82 25.00
C MET A 220 4.10 3.27 25.88
N VAL A 221 4.61 4.04 26.84
CA VAL A 221 5.57 3.57 27.86
C VAL A 221 4.94 3.58 29.25
N LYS A 222 3.77 2.93 29.41
CA LYS A 222 3.27 2.58 30.75
C LYS A 222 2.42 1.32 30.69
N MET A 223 3.09 0.17 30.58
CA MET A 223 2.47 -1.10 30.97
C MET A 223 2.51 -1.22 32.50
N PRO A 224 1.39 -1.47 33.19
CA PRO A 224 1.41 -1.82 34.61
C PRO A 224 1.84 -3.28 34.77
N ASN A 225 2.97 -3.49 35.46
CA ASN A 225 3.39 -4.82 35.90
C ASN A 225 2.44 -5.30 37.02
N LYS A 226 1.53 -6.24 36.72
CA LYS A 226 0.78 -6.98 37.74
C LYS A 226 1.65 -8.16 38.20
N GLY A 227 2.36 -7.98 39.30
CA GLY A 227 2.99 -9.05 40.07
C GLY A 227 2.17 -9.34 41.34
N LEU A 228 1.74 -10.59 41.48
CA LEU A 228 1.11 -11.13 42.69
C LEU A 228 2.15 -11.34 43.81
N GLY A 229 1.76 -11.00 45.04
CA GLY A 229 2.05 -11.80 46.24
C GLY A 229 3.29 -11.45 47.08
N GLY A 230 3.03 -11.13 48.36
CA GLY A 230 3.82 -11.68 49.48
C GLY A 230 4.60 -10.71 50.37
N GLY A 231 4.08 -10.45 51.57
CA GLY A 231 4.83 -10.61 52.83
C GLY A 231 5.78 -9.48 53.32
N GLY A 232 5.37 -8.83 54.41
CA GLY A 232 6.20 -8.70 55.62
C GLY A 232 7.24 -7.57 55.74
N GLY A 233 7.02 -6.70 56.74
CA GLY A 233 8.08 -6.28 57.68
C GLY A 233 8.79 -4.93 57.44
N GLY A 234 8.70 -4.06 58.46
CA GLY A 234 9.87 -3.35 59.00
C GLY A 234 10.20 -1.93 58.50
N GLY A 235 9.99 -0.95 59.38
CA GLY A 235 11.03 -0.03 59.87
C GLY A 235 11.63 1.04 58.95
N GLY A 236 11.26 2.30 59.24
CA GLY A 236 12.19 3.41 59.52
C GLY A 236 13.08 4.01 58.41
N GLY A 237 13.00 5.33 58.26
CA GLY A 237 14.19 6.17 57.96
C GLY A 237 14.10 7.10 56.74
N ALA A 238 14.03 8.41 57.04
CA ALA A 238 14.64 9.58 56.38
C ALA A 238 14.37 9.84 54.86
N CYS A 239 13.73 10.96 54.51
CA CYS A 239 14.35 12.23 54.02
C CYS A 239 15.14 12.04 52.70
N PHE A 240 14.91 12.76 51.60
CA PHE A 240 15.00 14.22 51.45
C PHE A 240 14.23 14.76 50.24
N SER A 241 13.85 16.02 50.39
CA SER A 241 13.46 17.06 49.43
C SER A 241 14.34 17.21 48.19
N GLY A 242 13.76 17.69 47.09
CA GLY A 242 14.51 18.26 45.97
C GLY A 242 13.62 18.76 44.82
N LEU A 243 13.11 19.99 44.95
CA LEU A 243 12.55 20.77 43.86
C LEU A 243 13.66 21.30 42.93
N SER A 244 13.28 21.52 41.66
CA SER A 244 13.78 22.57 40.77
C SER A 244 15.14 22.38 40.07
N SER A 245 15.13 22.41 38.74
CA SER A 245 15.77 23.47 37.91
C SER A 245 15.82 23.01 36.45
N GLN A 246 15.02 23.62 35.58
CA GLN A 246 15.40 24.68 34.63
C GLN A 246 16.03 24.14 33.34
N PHE A 247 15.24 24.31 32.28
CA PHE A 247 15.67 24.40 30.89
C PHE A 247 16.63 25.59 30.72
N SER A 248 17.79 25.34 30.13
CA SER A 248 18.63 26.31 29.42
C SER A 248 19.11 25.58 28.17
N GLU A 249 18.53 25.88 27.00
CA GLU A 249 18.98 26.90 26.05
C GLU A 249 19.83 26.29 24.92
N LEU A 250 19.54 26.78 23.72
CA LEU A 250 20.16 26.41 22.47
C LEU A 250 21.68 26.67 22.47
N SER A 251 22.44 25.81 21.79
CA SER A 251 23.55 26.30 20.97
C SER A 251 23.81 25.36 19.79
N ILE A 252 23.67 25.94 18.61
CA ILE A 252 24.30 25.55 17.35
C ILE A 252 25.82 25.44 17.57
N ASN A 253 26.46 24.37 17.09
CA ASN A 253 27.62 24.51 16.21
C ASN A 253 28.03 23.21 15.53
N CYS A 254 28.39 23.40 14.26
CA CYS A 254 29.05 22.45 13.36
C CYS A 254 30.38 21.93 13.94
N CYS A 255 30.66 20.66 13.64
CA CYS A 255 31.94 20.17 13.10
C CYS A 255 31.63 18.97 12.22
#